data_AF-A0A522TUG1-F1
#
_entry.id   AF-A0A522TUG1-F1
#
_cell.length_a   1.000
_cell.length_b   1.000
_cell.length_c   1.000
_cell.angle_alpha   90.00
_cell.angle_beta   90.00
_cell.angle_gamma   90.00
#
_symmetry.space_group_name_H-M   'P 1'
#
loop_
_entity.id
_entity.type
_entity.pdbx_description
1 polymer ?
#
loop_
_entity_poly.entity_id
_entity_poly.type
_entity_poly.pdbx_seq_one_letter_code
_entity_poly.pdbx_strand_id
1 'polypeptide(L)'
;MSTPITFSIPLAELQAVALAAGDKDVRYYINGVAFEFATDGLYLVATDGHRIHVIKAAVEEAFGLSGLTGQTLIVPNEVIKSIKSPARAKQTRMTVAVEPSKNDNGEATHRITFTAGNDSDSKTGFAIIGHYPDWWQRHRAGSAQLVISPRKRRP
;
A
#
# COMPACT_ATOMS: atom_id res chain seq x y z
N MET A 1 -16.01 -20.47 -3.69
CA MET A 1 -14.95 -19.53 -4.09
C MET A 1 -15.41 -18.14 -3.70
N SER A 2 -14.64 -17.40 -2.90
CA SER A 2 -15.00 -16.02 -2.55
C SER A 2 -14.80 -15.13 -3.78
N THR A 3 -15.69 -14.17 -4.02
CA THR A 3 -15.50 -13.19 -5.10
C THR A 3 -14.25 -12.35 -4.80
N PRO A 4 -13.35 -12.14 -5.79
CA PRO A 4 -12.18 -11.28 -5.61
C PRO A 4 -12.60 -9.84 -5.33
N ILE A 5 -11.88 -9.20 -4.43
CA ILE A 5 -11.98 -7.75 -4.21
C ILE A 5 -11.14 -7.08 -5.29
N THR A 6 -11.72 -6.18 -6.08
CA THR A 6 -11.00 -5.53 -7.18
C THR A 6 -11.08 -4.03 -7.08
N PHE A 7 -9.99 -3.35 -7.43
CA PHE A 7 -9.92 -1.90 -7.48
C PHE A 7 -8.80 -1.45 -8.42
N SER A 8 -8.83 -0.20 -8.84
CA SER A 8 -7.87 0.36 -9.79
C SER A 8 -7.06 1.46 -9.12
N ILE A 9 -5.73 1.47 -9.30
CA ILE A 9 -4.82 2.53 -8.81
C ILE A 9 -3.84 2.99 -9.91
N PRO A 10 -3.29 4.21 -9.84
CA PRO A 10 -2.22 4.63 -10.73
C PRO A 10 -0.93 3.83 -10.49
N LEU A 11 -0.38 3.23 -11.54
CA LEU A 11 0.87 2.46 -11.46
C LEU A 11 2.04 3.34 -10.96
N ALA A 12 2.06 4.60 -11.40
CA ALA A 12 3.10 5.56 -11.00
C ALA A 12 3.11 5.82 -9.48
N GLU A 13 1.96 5.83 -8.81
CA GLU A 13 1.89 6.00 -7.35
C GLU A 13 2.50 4.80 -6.62
N LEU A 14 2.14 3.58 -7.04
CA LEU A 14 2.72 2.35 -6.48
C LEU A 14 4.23 2.31 -6.65
N GLN A 15 4.72 2.60 -7.85
CA GLN A 15 6.16 2.59 -8.15
C GLN A 15 6.90 3.68 -7.36
N ALA A 16 6.34 4.88 -7.25
CA ALA A 16 6.96 5.97 -6.49
C ALA A 16 7.09 5.64 -5.00
N VAL A 17 6.06 5.01 -4.42
CA VAL A 17 6.11 4.55 -3.02
C VAL A 17 7.13 3.43 -2.86
N ALA A 18 7.15 2.44 -3.75
CA ALA A 18 8.07 1.31 -3.70
C ALA A 18 9.56 1.69 -3.66
N LEU A 19 9.94 2.87 -4.16
CA LEU A 19 11.32 3.39 -4.07
C LEU A 19 11.84 3.56 -2.64
N ALA A 20 10.96 3.63 -1.64
CA ALA A 20 11.33 3.72 -0.23
C ALA A 20 11.29 2.37 0.51
N ALA A 21 10.86 1.28 -0.11
CA ALA A 21 10.82 -0.03 0.55
C ALA A 21 12.23 -0.56 0.82
N GLY A 22 12.41 -1.29 1.92
CA GLY A 22 13.64 -2.05 2.15
C GLY A 22 13.87 -3.09 1.05
N ASP A 23 15.12 -3.43 0.76
CA ASP A 23 15.46 -4.48 -0.21
C ASP A 23 16.36 -5.51 0.47
N LYS A 24 15.87 -6.76 0.57
CA LYS A 24 16.53 -7.84 1.31
C LYS A 24 16.88 -7.44 2.76
N ASP A 25 16.06 -6.58 3.37
CA ASP A 25 16.20 -6.21 4.78
C ASP A 25 15.84 -7.40 5.68
N VAL A 26 16.52 -7.51 6.82
CA VAL A 26 16.26 -8.56 7.83
C VAL A 26 14.84 -8.44 8.42
N ARG A 27 14.30 -7.23 8.48
CA ARG A 27 12.91 -6.94 8.82
C ARG A 27 12.04 -7.23 7.60
N TYR A 28 11.80 -8.50 7.33
CA TYR A 28 11.15 -8.95 6.11
C TYR A 28 9.82 -8.23 5.77
N TYR A 29 9.08 -7.76 6.78
CA TYR A 29 7.83 -7.01 6.61
C TYR A 29 7.99 -5.62 5.98
N ILE A 30 9.21 -5.06 5.88
CA ILE A 30 9.46 -3.80 5.14
C ILE A 30 9.98 -4.02 3.71
N ASN A 31 10.15 -5.28 3.28
CA ASN A 31 10.57 -5.63 1.91
C ASN A 31 9.41 -5.58 0.90
N GLY A 32 8.60 -4.53 1.00
CA GLY A 32 7.38 -4.37 0.23
C GLY A 32 6.66 -3.06 0.49
N VAL A 33 5.56 -2.87 -0.22
CA VAL A 33 4.64 -1.74 -0.03
C VAL A 33 3.43 -2.22 0.77
N ALA A 34 3.17 -1.58 1.91
CA ALA A 34 1.96 -1.78 2.68
C ALA A 34 0.78 -1.05 2.02
N PHE A 35 -0.28 -1.80 1.75
CA PHE A 35 -1.59 -1.34 1.34
C PHE A 35 -2.45 -1.27 2.59
N GLU A 36 -2.59 -0.07 3.13
CA GLU A 36 -3.39 0.21 4.32
C GLU A 36 -4.79 0.63 3.89
N PHE A 37 -5.77 -0.23 4.12
CA PHE A 37 -7.17 0.00 3.76
C PHE A 37 -7.87 0.73 4.90
N ALA A 38 -7.69 2.05 5.00
CA ALA A 38 -8.31 2.87 6.02
C ALA A 38 -9.79 3.19 5.70
N THR A 39 -10.51 3.72 6.68
CA THR A 39 -11.92 4.14 6.52
C THR A 39 -12.09 5.28 5.52
N ASP A 40 -11.06 6.09 5.30
CA ASP A 40 -11.09 7.27 4.43
C ASP A 40 -10.35 7.05 3.10
N GLY A 41 -9.83 5.85 2.83
CA GLY A 41 -9.20 5.48 1.57
C GLY A 41 -8.07 4.47 1.70
N LEU A 42 -7.41 4.19 0.57
CA LEU A 42 -6.22 3.34 0.52
C LEU A 42 -4.95 4.18 0.65
N TYR A 43 -4.09 3.83 1.59
CA TYR A 43 -2.75 4.39 1.69
C TYR A 43 -1.72 3.36 1.23
N LEU A 44 -0.82 3.79 0.35
CA LEU A 44 0.37 3.07 -0.05
C LEU A 44 1.54 3.58 0.81
N VAL A 45 2.19 2.67 1.52
CA VAL A 45 3.24 3.00 2.48
C VAL A 45 4.46 2.14 2.25
N ALA A 46 5.64 2.75 2.19
CA ALA A 46 6.91 2.04 2.11
C ALA A 46 8.00 2.72 2.93
N THR A 47 8.85 1.94 3.59
CA THR A 47 10.01 2.42 4.33
C THR A 47 11.16 1.42 4.31
N ASP A 48 12.38 1.93 4.40
CA ASP A 48 13.63 1.19 4.57
C ASP A 48 14.18 1.35 6.02
N GLY A 49 13.38 1.99 6.89
CA GLY A 49 13.75 2.37 8.25
C GLY A 49 14.45 3.72 8.37
N HIS A 50 14.90 4.33 7.26
CA HIS A 50 15.54 5.65 7.25
C HIS A 50 14.63 6.72 6.66
N ARG A 51 13.87 6.37 5.62
CA ARG A 51 12.88 7.23 4.95
C ARG A 51 11.56 6.51 4.83
N ILE A 52 10.49 7.28 4.64
CA ILE A 52 9.15 6.76 4.42
C ILE A 52 8.48 7.52 3.27
N HIS A 53 7.88 6.78 2.35
CA HIS A 53 6.97 7.33 1.34
C HIS A 53 5.54 6.91 1.69
N VAL A 54 4.62 7.87 1.64
CA VAL A 54 3.19 7.66 1.88
C VAL A 54 2.42 8.37 0.77
N ILE A 55 1.53 7.66 0.09
CA ILE A 55 0.58 8.23 -0.86
C ILE A 55 -0.81 7.71 -0.50
N LYS A 56 -1.79 8.63 -0.41
CA LYS A 56 -3.20 8.26 -0.43
C LYS A 56 -3.60 8.00 -1.89
N ALA A 57 -3.78 6.74 -2.26
CA ALA A 57 -3.95 6.35 -3.65
C ALA A 57 -5.28 6.85 -4.21
N ALA A 58 -5.26 7.30 -5.46
CA ALA A 58 -6.48 7.66 -6.18
C ALA A 58 -7.20 6.40 -6.65
N VAL A 59 -8.03 5.79 -5.78
CA VAL A 59 -8.73 4.53 -6.07
C VAL A 59 -9.96 4.75 -6.96
N GLU A 60 -10.11 3.90 -7.98
CA GLU A 60 -11.30 3.80 -8.83
C GLU A 60 -11.79 2.34 -8.91
N GLU A 61 -12.98 2.10 -9.46
CA GLU A 61 -13.51 0.74 -9.74
C GLU A 61 -13.48 -0.20 -8.51
N ALA A 62 -13.72 0.36 -7.31
CA ALA A 62 -13.57 -0.29 -6.02
C ALA A 62 -14.71 -1.29 -5.69
N PHE A 63 -14.67 -2.47 -6.29
CA PHE A 63 -15.60 -3.55 -6.02
C PHE A 63 -15.18 -4.35 -4.77
N GLY A 64 -16.02 -4.34 -3.73
CA GLY A 64 -15.79 -5.12 -2.50
C GLY A 64 -14.68 -4.59 -1.59
N LEU A 65 -14.11 -3.42 -1.87
CA LEU A 65 -12.96 -2.85 -1.15
C LEU A 65 -13.21 -2.68 0.36
N SER A 66 -14.46 -2.41 0.75
CA SER A 66 -14.88 -2.30 2.16
C SER A 66 -14.63 -3.58 2.96
N GLY A 67 -14.55 -4.74 2.30
CA GLY A 67 -14.17 -6.01 2.95
C GLY A 67 -12.74 -6.03 3.47
N LEU A 68 -11.88 -5.12 2.99
CA LEU A 68 -10.50 -4.97 3.47
C LEU A 68 -10.33 -3.83 4.48
N THR A 69 -11.36 -3.04 4.77
CA THR A 69 -11.23 -1.90 5.69
C THR A 69 -10.70 -2.32 7.07
N GLY A 70 -9.67 -1.62 7.55
CA GLY A 70 -8.94 -1.93 8.78
C GLY A 70 -7.81 -2.95 8.63
N GLN A 71 -7.56 -3.45 7.41
CA GLN A 71 -6.48 -4.40 7.13
C GLN A 71 -5.27 -3.70 6.49
N THR A 72 -4.10 -4.28 6.70
CA THR A 72 -2.86 -3.94 6.01
C THR A 72 -2.38 -5.15 5.22
N LEU A 73 -2.16 -4.99 3.92
CA LEU A 73 -1.58 -6.03 3.07
C LEU A 73 -0.21 -5.59 2.59
N ILE A 74 0.84 -6.39 2.82
CA ILE A 74 2.20 -6.05 2.40
C ILE A 74 2.48 -6.73 1.06
N VAL A 75 2.55 -5.94 -0.01
CA VAL A 75 2.87 -6.43 -1.35
C VAL A 75 4.39 -6.56 -1.49
N PRO A 76 4.93 -7.76 -1.79
CA PRO A 76 6.37 -7.95 -1.92
C PRO A 76 6.97 -7.11 -3.06
N ASN A 77 8.18 -6.60 -2.85
CA ASN A 77 8.92 -5.87 -3.88
C ASN A 77 9.10 -6.66 -5.18
N GLU A 78 9.32 -7.97 -5.10
CA GLU A 78 9.51 -8.83 -6.29
C GLU A 78 8.29 -8.80 -7.22
N VAL A 79 7.08 -8.77 -6.65
CA VAL A 79 5.85 -8.64 -7.44
C VAL A 79 5.79 -7.27 -8.10
N ILE A 80 6.06 -6.20 -7.35
CA ILE A 80 5.99 -4.82 -7.86
C ILE A 80 7.03 -4.58 -8.96
N LYS A 81 8.27 -5.03 -8.75
CA LYS A 81 9.37 -4.93 -9.72
C LYS A 81 9.08 -5.70 -11.02
N SER A 82 8.26 -6.74 -10.95
CA SER A 82 7.87 -7.53 -12.13
C SER A 82 6.82 -6.84 -13.01
N ILE A 83 6.16 -5.78 -12.52
CA ILE A 83 5.15 -5.03 -13.27
C ILE A 83 5.86 -4.14 -14.29
N LYS A 84 5.67 -4.44 -15.57
CA LYS A 84 6.24 -3.64 -16.66
C LYS A 84 5.54 -2.29 -16.73
N SER A 85 6.33 -1.23 -16.86
CA SER A 85 5.79 0.11 -17.10
C SER A 85 5.51 0.26 -18.59
N PRO A 86 4.26 0.52 -19.01
CA PRO A 86 4.01 0.86 -20.40
C PRO A 86 4.64 2.23 -20.73
N ALA A 87 4.84 2.51 -22.01
CA ALA A 87 5.46 3.76 -22.48
C ALA A 87 4.76 5.05 -21.99
N ARG A 88 3.49 4.96 -21.53
CA ARG A 88 2.72 6.05 -20.91
C ARG A 88 2.38 5.80 -19.43
N ALA A 89 3.36 5.32 -18.65
CA ALA A 89 3.19 4.97 -17.23
C ALA A 89 2.51 6.05 -16.36
N LYS A 90 2.67 7.35 -16.67
CA LYS A 90 2.06 8.46 -15.91
C LYS A 90 0.53 8.48 -15.91
N GLN A 91 -0.13 7.86 -16.89
CA GLN A 91 -1.60 7.79 -16.98
C GLN A 91 -2.12 6.36 -16.86
N THR A 92 -1.23 5.39 -16.67
CA THR A 92 -1.61 3.99 -16.60
C THR A 92 -2.20 3.68 -15.25
N ARG A 93 -3.49 3.34 -15.26
CA ARG A 93 -4.16 2.69 -14.16
C ARG A 93 -3.95 1.18 -14.25
N MET A 94 -3.88 0.55 -13.09
CA MET A 94 -3.66 -0.87 -12.93
C MET A 94 -4.76 -1.44 -12.05
N THR A 95 -5.38 -2.53 -12.51
CA THR A 95 -6.34 -3.28 -11.73
C THR A 95 -5.60 -4.16 -10.74
N VAL A 96 -6.03 -4.09 -9.49
CA VAL A 96 -5.56 -4.93 -8.38
C VAL A 96 -6.71 -5.83 -7.98
N ALA A 97 -6.47 -7.15 -7.99
CA ALA A 97 -7.40 -8.14 -7.46
C ALA A 97 -6.81 -8.79 -6.21
N VAL A 98 -7.60 -8.88 -5.15
CA VAL A 98 -7.20 -9.42 -3.85
C VAL A 98 -8.13 -10.58 -3.50
N GLU A 99 -7.54 -11.72 -3.18
CA GLU A 99 -8.26 -12.95 -2.83
C GLU A 99 -7.64 -13.62 -1.60
N PRO A 100 -8.46 -14.15 -0.66
CA PRO A 100 -7.95 -15.00 0.40
C PRO A 100 -7.20 -16.21 -0.17
N SER A 101 -6.05 -16.52 0.39
CA SER A 101 -5.22 -17.64 -0.05
C SER A 101 -4.37 -18.19 1.10
N LYS A 102 -3.49 -19.14 0.78
CA LYS A 102 -2.49 -19.67 1.71
C LYS A 102 -1.11 -19.62 1.06
N ASN A 103 -0.09 -19.30 1.84
CA ASN A 103 1.29 -19.39 1.37
C ASN A 103 1.76 -20.86 1.30
N ASP A 104 3.00 -21.08 0.88
CA ASP A 104 3.59 -22.43 0.75
C ASP A 104 3.62 -23.22 2.06
N ASN A 105 3.59 -22.52 3.20
CA ASN A 105 3.53 -23.11 4.55
C ASN A 105 2.10 -23.39 5.03
N GLY A 106 1.08 -23.08 4.22
CA GLY A 106 -0.33 -23.25 4.57
C GLY A 106 -0.92 -22.15 5.46
N GLU A 107 -0.16 -21.09 5.74
CA GLU A 107 -0.60 -19.95 6.54
C GLU A 107 -1.52 -19.05 5.72
N ALA A 108 -2.60 -18.56 6.34
CA ALA A 108 -3.56 -17.69 5.67
C ALA A 108 -2.92 -16.36 5.27
N THR A 109 -3.10 -15.98 4.01
CA THR A 109 -2.62 -14.72 3.44
C THR A 109 -3.58 -14.28 2.32
N HIS A 110 -3.21 -13.26 1.56
CA HIS A 110 -3.92 -12.84 0.36
C HIS A 110 -3.05 -13.08 -0.88
N ARG A 111 -3.67 -13.59 -1.94
CA ARG A 111 -3.13 -13.53 -3.29
C ARG A 111 -3.49 -12.17 -3.87
N ILE A 112 -2.50 -11.48 -4.41
CA ILE A 112 -2.65 -10.16 -5.00
C ILE A 112 -2.21 -10.24 -6.46
N THR A 113 -3.12 -9.88 -7.36
CA THR A 113 -2.90 -9.91 -8.80
C THR A 113 -2.99 -8.51 -9.37
N PHE A 114 -2.01 -8.15 -10.18
CA PHE A 114 -1.86 -6.84 -10.82
C PHE A 114 -2.00 -7.01 -12.33
N THR A 115 -2.90 -6.22 -12.94
CA THR A 115 -3.10 -6.19 -14.39
C THR A 115 -3.00 -4.75 -14.88
N ALA A 116 -1.96 -4.43 -15.65
CA ALA A 116 -1.70 -3.07 -16.11
C ALA A 116 -2.36 -2.80 -17.48
N GLY A 117 -3.28 -1.84 -17.55
CA GLY A 117 -3.96 -1.46 -18.80
C GLY A 117 -4.78 -2.60 -19.44
N ASN A 118 -4.82 -2.62 -20.77
CA ASN A 118 -5.50 -3.66 -21.57
C ASN A 118 -4.64 -4.93 -21.79
N ASP A 119 -3.52 -5.03 -21.09
CA ASP A 119 -2.58 -6.14 -21.29
C ASP A 119 -3.10 -7.41 -20.61
N SER A 120 -2.84 -8.56 -21.22
CA SER A 120 -3.15 -9.87 -20.64
C SER A 120 -2.10 -10.34 -19.64
N ASP A 121 -0.94 -9.66 -19.59
CA ASP A 121 0.15 -9.98 -18.67
C ASP A 121 -0.17 -9.50 -17.24
N SER A 122 -0.59 -10.44 -16.39
CA SER A 122 -0.84 -10.20 -14.98
C SER A 122 0.33 -10.65 -14.12
N LYS A 123 0.62 -9.89 -13.05
CA LYS A 123 1.64 -10.23 -12.06
C LYS A 123 0.99 -10.59 -10.75
N THR A 124 1.32 -11.76 -10.23
CA THR A 124 0.68 -12.30 -9.03
C THR A 124 1.73 -12.61 -7.97
N GLY A 125 1.39 -12.37 -6.72
CA GLY A 125 2.14 -12.90 -5.58
C GLY A 125 1.29 -12.98 -4.33
N PHE A 126 1.89 -13.48 -3.26
CA PHE A 126 1.27 -13.57 -1.95
C PHE A 126 1.70 -12.38 -1.09
N ALA A 127 0.76 -11.83 -0.32
CA ALA A 127 1.06 -10.80 0.66
C ALA A 127 2.02 -11.35 1.73
N ILE A 128 2.98 -10.53 2.14
CA ILE A 128 3.88 -10.85 3.26
C ILE A 128 3.05 -10.86 4.53
N ILE A 129 3.13 -11.95 5.29
CA ILE A 129 2.49 -12.08 6.60
C ILE A 129 3.37 -11.35 7.62
N GLY A 130 2.95 -10.15 8.02
CA GLY A 130 3.70 -9.37 8.99
C GLY A 130 2.96 -8.11 9.41
N HIS A 131 3.43 -7.51 10.50
CA HIS A 131 2.91 -6.24 11.00
C HIS A 131 3.78 -5.10 10.45
N TYR A 132 3.19 -4.21 9.65
CA TYR A 132 3.89 -3.02 9.19
C TYR A 132 4.04 -2.01 10.33
N PRO A 133 5.14 -1.22 10.43
CA PRO A 133 5.28 -0.24 11.49
C PRO A 133 4.11 0.77 11.50
N ASP A 134 3.72 1.23 12.70
CA ASP A 134 2.70 2.28 12.89
C ASP A 134 3.16 3.62 12.30
N TRP A 135 3.02 3.75 10.99
CA TRP A 135 3.43 4.92 10.22
C TRP A 135 2.57 6.14 10.57
N TRP A 136 1.29 5.93 10.85
CA TRP A 136 0.29 6.96 11.14
C TRP A 136 0.57 7.72 12.44
N GLN A 137 1.19 7.08 13.44
CA GLN A 137 1.55 7.74 14.70
C GLN A 137 2.57 8.87 14.50
N ARG A 138 3.44 8.76 13.48
CA ARG A 138 4.43 9.79 13.16
C ARG A 138 3.85 10.97 12.37
N HIS A 139 2.70 10.80 11.71
CA HIS A 139 2.11 11.82 10.84
C HIS A 139 0.87 12.53 11.45
N ARG A 140 0.23 11.98 12.49
CA ARG A 140 -0.90 12.64 13.20
C ARG A 140 -0.52 13.71 14.23
N ALA A 141 0.76 14.07 14.34
CA ALA A 141 1.22 15.21 15.16
C ALA A 141 0.76 16.60 14.62
N GLY A 142 -0.15 16.65 13.64
CA GLY A 142 -0.76 17.87 13.10
C GLY A 142 -2.17 18.19 13.61
N SER A 143 -2.78 17.34 14.44
CA SER A 143 -4.11 17.60 15.03
C SER A 143 -4.04 18.10 16.48
N ALA A 144 -2.85 18.42 16.99
CA ALA A 144 -2.72 19.22 18.18
C ALA A 144 -3.04 20.66 17.79
N GLN A 145 -4.24 21.10 18.12
CA GLN A 145 -4.63 22.50 18.11
C GLN A 145 -3.52 23.29 18.80
N LEU A 146 -2.77 24.09 18.04
CA LEU A 146 -1.76 24.98 18.57
C LEU A 146 -2.52 26.04 19.38
N VAL A 147 -2.78 25.76 20.65
CA VAL A 147 -3.28 26.76 21.59
C VAL A 147 -2.10 27.70 21.85
N ILE A 148 -1.98 28.73 21.01
CA ILE A 148 -1.12 29.87 21.29
C ILE A 148 -1.72 30.54 22.53
N SER A 149 -1.20 30.18 23.71
CA SER A 149 -1.51 30.93 24.93
C SER A 149 -1.02 32.36 24.73
N PRO A 150 -1.86 33.39 24.92
CA PRO A 150 -1.41 34.76 24.85
C PRO A 150 -0.36 34.98 25.94
N ARG A 151 0.84 35.42 25.55
CA ARG A 151 1.87 35.86 26.50
C ARG A 151 1.22 36.92 27.41
N LYS A 152 1.09 36.62 28.70
CA LYS A 152 0.83 37.63 29.72
C LYS A 152 1.94 38.68 29.61
N ARG A 153 1.61 39.88 29.15
CA ARG A 153 2.46 41.05 29.37
C ARG A 153 2.58 41.21 30.88
N ARG A 154 3.79 41.05 31.41
CA ARG A 154 4.07 41.43 32.79
C ARG A 154 3.97 42.95 32.90
N PRO A 155 3.42 43.46 34.02
CA PRO A 155 3.30 44.90 34.27
C PRO A 155 4.66 45.59 34.35
#